data_AF-A0A1H2RDR1-F1
#
_entry.id   AF-A0A1H2RDR1-F1
#
_cell.length_a   1.000
_cell.length_b   1.000
_cell.length_c   1.000
_cell.angle_alpha   90.00
_cell.angle_beta   90.00
_cell.angle_gamma   90.00
#
_symmetry.space_group_name_H-M   'P 1'
#
loop_
_entity.id
_entity.type
_entity.pdbx_description
1 polymer ?
#
loop_
_entity_poly.entity_id
_entity_poly.type
_entity_poly.pdbx_seq_one_letter_code
_entity_poly.pdbx_strand_id
1 'polypeptide(L)'
;MAKIQVYYGTGAGKTSAALGNAIKAVGNGSSVIIIQFLKGMLDEDFIQRLEPEIRAFRFERSVSCFRELSEEEKVEEKQNILNGLNFAKKVLTTGECDVLVLDEVLGLVDEGLIKEEELVEIMKSGFPSTQLIATGTKLPEGIREAADQVLQIVSEK
;
A
#
# COMPACT_ATOMS: atom_id res chain seq x y z
N MET A 1 -2.20 1.24 -19.09
CA MET A 1 -2.54 0.93 -17.68
C MET A 1 -1.43 1.49 -16.82
N ALA A 2 -1.71 1.83 -15.57
CA ALA A 2 -0.71 2.19 -14.58
C ALA A 2 0.43 1.15 -14.52
N LYS A 3 1.67 1.59 -14.28
CA LYS A 3 2.79 0.67 -14.05
C LYS A 3 2.70 0.13 -12.62
N ILE A 4 2.74 -1.18 -12.45
CA ILE A 4 2.55 -1.87 -11.17
C ILE A 4 3.86 -2.50 -10.70
N GLN A 5 4.32 -2.11 -9.51
CA GLN A 5 5.48 -2.67 -8.86
C GLN A 5 5.09 -3.28 -7.51
N VAL A 6 5.61 -4.46 -7.20
CA VAL A 6 5.33 -5.17 -5.95
C VAL A 6 6.62 -5.48 -5.20
N TYR A 7 6.65 -5.12 -3.92
CA TYR A 7 7.66 -5.59 -2.96
C TYR A 7 7.03 -6.59 -2.01
N TYR A 8 7.50 -7.84 -2.01
CA TYR A 8 6.97 -8.88 -1.14
C TYR A 8 8.06 -9.66 -0.41
N GLY A 9 7.68 -10.50 0.54
CA GLY A 9 8.59 -11.41 1.24
C GLY A 9 8.68 -11.14 2.75
N THR A 10 9.35 -12.04 3.44
CA THR A 10 9.47 -12.04 4.92
C THR A 10 10.57 -11.11 5.44
N GLY A 11 11.44 -10.60 4.57
CA GLY A 11 12.50 -9.68 4.96
C GLY A 11 11.97 -8.28 5.32
N ALA A 12 12.73 -7.60 6.18
CA ALA A 12 12.52 -6.17 6.46
C ALA A 12 12.95 -5.31 5.26
N GLY A 13 12.33 -4.13 5.11
CA GLY A 13 12.75 -3.14 4.11
C GLY A 13 11.82 -2.96 2.91
N LYS A 14 10.71 -3.70 2.80
CA LYS A 14 9.69 -3.50 1.74
C LYS A 14 9.13 -2.07 1.75
N THR A 15 8.65 -1.61 2.91
CA THR A 15 8.19 -0.24 3.11
C THR A 15 9.31 0.77 2.84
N SER A 16 10.54 0.51 3.27
CA SER A 16 11.70 1.39 3.02
C SER A 16 12.03 1.51 1.54
N ALA A 17 11.95 0.41 0.78
CA ALA A 17 12.15 0.41 -0.66
C ALA A 17 11.04 1.18 -1.38
N ALA A 18 9.79 1.02 -0.96
CA ALA A 18 8.67 1.81 -1.49
C ALA A 18 8.84 3.30 -1.20
N LEU A 19 9.19 3.66 0.05
CA LEU A 19 9.44 5.05 0.46
C LEU A 19 10.65 5.67 -0.25
N GLY A 20 11.72 4.90 -0.48
CA GLY A 20 12.87 5.36 -1.26
C GLY A 20 12.50 5.69 -2.71
N ASN A 21 11.59 4.92 -3.32
CA ASN A 21 11.05 5.24 -4.65
C ASN A 21 10.16 6.49 -4.62
N ALA A 22 9.32 6.64 -3.60
CA ALA A 22 8.53 7.85 -3.38
C ALA A 22 9.41 9.10 -3.30
N ILE A 23 10.44 9.09 -2.44
CA ILE A 23 11.38 10.22 -2.29
C ILE A 23 12.11 10.51 -3.60
N LYS A 24 12.54 9.48 -4.34
CA LYS A 24 13.17 9.66 -5.65
C LYS A 24 12.21 10.28 -6.68
N ALA A 25 10.94 9.90 -6.66
CA ALA A 25 9.92 10.45 -7.55
C ALA A 25 9.69 11.94 -7.25
N VAL A 26 9.55 12.31 -5.97
CA VAL A 26 9.48 13.71 -5.53
C VAL A 26 10.69 14.51 -6.00
N GLY A 27 11.90 13.96 -5.88
CA GLY A 27 13.13 14.59 -6.37
C GLY A 27 13.12 14.91 -7.88
N ASN A 28 12.27 14.21 -8.65
CA ASN A 28 12.05 14.46 -10.08
C ASN A 28 10.79 15.32 -10.37
N GLY A 29 10.18 15.90 -9.33
CA GLY A 29 8.99 16.75 -9.45
C GLY A 29 7.65 15.99 -9.49
N SER A 30 7.64 14.69 -9.19
CA SER A 30 6.41 13.89 -9.12
C SER A 30 5.68 14.08 -7.78
N SER A 31 4.36 14.05 -7.84
CA SER A 31 3.48 14.00 -6.67
C SER A 31 3.30 12.57 -6.16
N VAL A 32 3.29 12.40 -4.83
CA VAL A 32 3.21 11.07 -4.22
C VAL A 32 2.11 11.00 -3.16
N ILE A 33 1.36 9.90 -3.19
CA ILE A 33 0.44 9.53 -2.11
C ILE A 33 0.85 8.16 -1.55
N ILE A 34 0.86 8.05 -0.23
CA ILE A 34 1.09 6.79 0.50
C ILE A 34 -0.18 6.46 1.28
N ILE A 35 -0.66 5.22 1.18
CA ILE A 35 -1.76 4.69 1.98
C ILE A 35 -1.24 3.45 2.70
N GLN A 36 -1.33 3.46 4.03
CA GLN A 36 -0.85 2.37 4.88
C GLN A 36 -2.01 1.52 5.36
N PHE A 37 -1.84 0.20 5.31
CA PHE A 37 -2.84 -0.77 5.75
C PHE A 37 -2.28 -1.65 6.88
N LEU A 38 -3.16 -2.15 7.75
CA LEU A 38 -2.91 -3.15 8.81
C LEU A 38 -1.90 -2.73 9.90
N LYS A 39 -1.27 -1.58 9.75
CA LYS A 39 -0.28 -1.05 10.68
C LYS A 39 -0.96 -0.33 11.83
N GLY A 40 -0.36 -0.43 13.02
CA GLY A 40 -0.65 0.46 14.14
C GLY A 40 -0.20 1.89 13.86
N MET A 41 -0.40 2.78 14.82
CA MET A 41 0.14 4.15 14.75
C MET A 41 1.67 4.04 14.81
N LEU A 42 2.34 4.27 13.69
CA LEU A 42 3.78 4.46 13.66
C LEU A 42 4.09 5.92 14.00
N ASP A 43 5.34 6.20 14.35
CA ASP A 43 5.84 7.57 14.55
C ASP A 43 5.76 8.32 13.20
N GLU A 44 4.62 8.94 12.93
CA GLU A 44 4.28 9.62 11.66
C GLU A 44 5.12 10.89 11.42
N ASP A 45 5.87 11.34 12.42
CA ASP A 45 6.71 12.54 12.41
C ASP A 45 7.64 12.63 11.19
N PHE A 46 8.15 11.50 10.70
CA PHE A 46 9.00 11.53 9.51
C PHE A 46 8.23 11.86 8.23
N ILE A 47 7.05 11.24 8.03
CA ILE A 47 6.30 11.40 6.78
C ILE A 47 5.62 12.77 6.74
N GLN A 48 5.14 13.27 7.89
CA GLN A 48 4.56 14.61 7.99
C GLN A 48 5.55 15.71 7.58
N ARG A 49 6.86 15.49 7.79
CA ARG A 49 7.91 16.42 7.34
C ARG A 49 8.14 16.43 5.83
N LEU A 50 7.54 15.49 5.10
CA LEU A 50 7.63 15.38 3.65
C LEU A 50 6.38 15.96 2.95
N GLU A 51 5.43 16.51 3.72
CA GLU A 51 4.32 17.25 3.15
C GLU A 51 4.76 18.63 2.63
N PRO A 52 4.17 19.13 1.53
CA PRO A 52 3.07 18.54 0.76
C PRO A 52 3.49 17.53 -0.33
N GLU A 53 4.79 17.31 -0.55
CA GLU A 53 5.29 16.51 -1.66
C GLU A 53 4.92 15.01 -1.55
N ILE A 54 4.88 14.49 -0.32
CA ILE A 54 4.39 13.14 0.01
C ILE A 54 3.23 13.29 0.99
N ARG A 55 2.02 12.94 0.55
CA ARG A 55 0.84 12.87 1.42
C ARG A 55 0.63 11.44 1.90
N ALA A 56 0.57 11.22 3.20
CA ALA A 56 0.31 9.90 3.76
C ALA A 56 -1.05 9.81 4.45
N PHE A 57 -1.71 8.68 4.25
CA PHE A 57 -3.02 8.40 4.79
C PHE A 57 -3.04 7.05 5.50
N ARG A 58 -3.73 7.03 6.63
CA ARG A 58 -4.10 5.84 7.40
C ARG A 58 -5.55 6.00 7.80
N PHE A 59 -6.34 4.94 7.63
CA PHE A 59 -7.79 5.01 7.85
C PHE A 59 -8.19 4.31 9.14
N GLU A 60 -7.38 3.34 9.58
CA GLU A 60 -7.54 2.59 10.82
C GLU A 60 -7.48 3.51 12.04
N ARG A 61 -8.33 3.25 13.03
CA ARG A 61 -8.42 4.07 14.25
C ARG A 61 -7.56 3.54 15.38
N SER A 62 -7.40 2.23 15.45
CA SER A 62 -6.61 1.58 16.49
C SER A 62 -5.17 2.06 16.49
N VAL A 63 -4.51 2.04 17.64
CA VAL A 63 -3.08 2.34 17.76
C VAL A 63 -2.24 1.07 17.52
N SER A 64 -2.83 -0.11 17.75
CA SER A 64 -2.18 -1.41 17.59
C SER A 64 -2.27 -1.94 16.16
N CYS A 65 -1.44 -2.92 15.81
CA CYS A 65 -1.52 -3.56 14.50
C CYS A 65 -2.79 -4.42 14.40
N PHE A 66 -3.37 -4.54 13.20
CA PHE A 66 -4.64 -5.25 12.99
C PHE A 66 -4.65 -6.69 13.55
N ARG A 67 -3.51 -7.38 13.44
CA ARG A 67 -3.33 -8.77 13.93
C ARG A 67 -3.39 -8.90 15.45
N GLU A 68 -3.11 -7.83 16.18
CA GLU A 68 -3.04 -7.80 17.65
C GLU A 68 -4.39 -7.44 18.28
N LEU A 69 -5.37 -7.03 17.46
CA LEU A 69 -6.70 -6.65 17.89
C LEU A 69 -7.55 -7.85 18.29
N SER A 70 -8.52 -7.62 19.18
CA SER A 70 -9.60 -8.59 19.43
C SER A 70 -10.46 -8.79 18.18
N GLU A 71 -11.24 -9.87 18.13
CA GLU A 71 -12.13 -10.11 17.00
C GLU A 71 -13.21 -9.03 16.88
N GLU A 72 -13.69 -8.49 18.00
CA GLU A 72 -14.61 -7.35 18.01
C GLU A 72 -13.97 -6.09 17.41
N GLU A 73 -12.74 -5.76 17.83
CA GLU A 73 -11.98 -4.63 17.29
C GLU A 73 -11.66 -4.79 15.80
N LYS A 74 -11.34 -6.00 15.34
CA LYS A 74 -11.13 -6.30 13.92
C LYS A 74 -12.38 -6.05 13.08
N VAL A 75 -13.56 -6.38 13.60
CA VAL A 75 -14.84 -6.12 12.90
C VAL A 75 -15.03 -4.62 12.69
N GLU A 76 -14.73 -3.81 13.70
CA GLU A 76 -14.82 -2.35 13.60
C GLU A 76 -13.78 -1.78 12.63
N GLU A 77 -12.53 -2.24 12.71
CA GLU A 77 -11.45 -1.76 11.85
C GLU A 77 -11.60 -2.15 10.39
N LYS A 78 -12.24 -3.30 10.11
CA LYS A 78 -12.50 -3.75 8.74
C LYS A 78 -13.17 -2.67 7.91
N GLN A 79 -14.14 -1.93 8.45
CA GLN A 79 -14.82 -0.88 7.71
C GLN A 79 -13.88 0.29 7.36
N ASN A 80 -12.99 0.66 8.28
CA ASN A 80 -12.00 1.72 8.05
C ASN A 80 -11.00 1.32 6.97
N ILE A 81 -10.51 0.09 7.01
CA ILE A 81 -9.61 -0.49 6.01
C ILE A 81 -10.25 -0.45 4.62
N LEU A 82 -11.52 -0.87 4.51
CA LEU A 82 -12.25 -0.82 3.25
C LEU A 82 -12.47 0.60 2.74
N ASN A 83 -12.64 1.58 3.63
CA ASN A 83 -12.67 2.99 3.24
C ASN A 83 -11.33 3.45 2.66
N GLY A 84 -10.21 3.03 3.27
CA GLY A 84 -8.87 3.30 2.75
C GLY A 84 -8.63 2.67 1.37
N LEU A 85 -9.13 1.45 1.15
CA LEU A 85 -9.05 0.79 -0.16
C LEU A 85 -9.89 1.50 -1.22
N ASN A 86 -11.09 1.98 -0.86
CA ASN A 86 -11.93 2.78 -1.76
C ASN A 86 -11.27 4.12 -2.10
N PHE A 87 -10.61 4.76 -1.13
CA PHE A 87 -9.82 5.96 -1.37
C PHE A 87 -8.65 5.67 -2.32
N ALA A 88 -7.89 4.60 -2.08
CA ALA A 88 -6.81 4.14 -2.96
C ALA A 88 -7.29 3.94 -4.39
N LYS A 89 -8.42 3.23 -4.58
CA LYS A 89 -9.04 3.03 -5.89
C LYS A 89 -9.37 4.37 -6.56
N LYS A 90 -9.89 5.33 -5.81
CA LYS A 90 -10.22 6.66 -6.35
C LYS A 90 -8.97 7.40 -6.80
N VAL A 91 -7.96 7.51 -5.93
CA VAL A 91 -6.66 8.14 -6.26
C VAL A 91 -6.04 7.51 -7.51
N LEU A 92 -6.04 6.18 -7.57
CA LEU A 92 -5.46 5.41 -8.67
C LEU A 92 -6.22 5.59 -9.99
N THR A 93 -7.55 5.64 -9.95
CA THR A 93 -8.39 5.78 -11.16
C THR A 93 -8.47 7.22 -11.67
N THR A 94 -8.38 8.22 -10.79
CA THR A 94 -8.41 9.64 -11.18
C THR A 94 -7.03 10.19 -11.53
N GLY A 95 -5.95 9.46 -11.23
CA GLY A 95 -4.58 9.94 -11.44
C GLY A 95 -4.24 11.14 -10.58
N GLU A 96 -4.70 11.17 -9.32
CA GLU A 96 -4.47 12.32 -8.41
C GLU A 96 -2.99 12.48 -8.01
N CYS A 97 -2.20 11.44 -8.23
CA CYS A 97 -0.76 11.46 -8.03
C CYS A 97 -0.02 10.70 -9.13
N ASP A 98 1.26 11.01 -9.28
CA ASP A 98 2.14 10.32 -10.21
C ASP A 98 2.61 8.98 -9.64
N VAL A 99 2.77 8.87 -8.32
CA VAL A 99 3.10 7.62 -7.63
C VAL A 99 2.17 7.38 -6.45
N LEU A 100 1.49 6.24 -6.46
CA LEU A 100 0.68 5.73 -5.36
C LEU A 100 1.38 4.55 -4.69
N VAL A 101 1.65 4.67 -3.39
CA VAL A 101 2.16 3.57 -2.57
C VAL A 101 1.02 3.00 -1.72
N LEU A 102 0.75 1.71 -1.87
CA LEU A 102 -0.16 0.93 -1.04
C LEU A 102 0.65 -0.01 -0.16
N ASP A 103 0.99 0.46 1.04
CA ASP A 103 1.88 -0.24 1.95
C ASP A 103 1.11 -1.26 2.80
N GLU A 104 1.56 -2.52 2.78
CA GLU A 104 0.94 -3.72 3.37
C GLU A 104 -0.43 -4.10 2.79
N VAL A 105 -0.78 -3.59 1.60
CA VAL A 105 -2.06 -3.89 0.93
C VAL A 105 -2.24 -5.37 0.59
N LEU A 106 -1.15 -6.11 0.29
CA LEU A 106 -1.28 -7.55 0.04
C LEU A 106 -1.72 -8.30 1.29
N GLY A 107 -1.44 -7.75 2.47
CA GLY A 107 -1.91 -8.28 3.74
C GLY A 107 -3.43 -8.29 3.84
N LEU A 108 -4.15 -7.42 3.11
CA LEU A 108 -5.63 -7.44 3.12
C LEU A 108 -6.19 -8.74 2.55
N VAL A 109 -5.50 -9.33 1.58
CA VAL A 109 -5.83 -10.65 1.03
C VAL A 109 -5.42 -11.74 2.01
N ASP A 110 -4.24 -11.63 2.62
CA ASP A 110 -3.73 -12.60 3.60
C ASP A 110 -4.64 -12.72 4.84
N GLU A 111 -5.21 -11.60 5.31
CA GLU A 111 -6.14 -11.55 6.43
C GLU A 111 -7.60 -11.86 6.03
N GLY A 112 -7.87 -12.12 4.74
CA GLY A 112 -9.22 -12.40 4.22
C GLY A 112 -10.19 -11.21 4.31
N LEU A 113 -9.67 -9.98 4.35
CA LEU A 113 -10.48 -8.76 4.40
C LEU A 113 -11.08 -8.44 3.02
N ILE A 114 -10.33 -8.75 1.97
CA ILE A 114 -10.76 -8.67 0.57
C ILE A 114 -10.35 -9.93 -0.18
N LYS A 115 -10.96 -10.16 -1.34
CA LYS A 115 -10.55 -11.24 -2.24
C LYS A 115 -9.37 -10.82 -3.10
N GLU A 116 -8.60 -11.79 -3.56
CA GLU A 116 -7.48 -11.56 -4.48
C GLU A 116 -7.95 -10.87 -5.77
N GLU A 117 -9.07 -11.32 -6.35
CA GLU A 117 -9.60 -10.79 -7.60
C GLU A 117 -9.97 -9.31 -7.48
N GLU A 118 -10.50 -8.91 -6.32
CA GLU A 118 -10.86 -7.52 -6.04
C GLU A 118 -9.62 -6.62 -6.02
N LEU A 119 -8.52 -7.06 -5.41
CA LEU A 119 -7.27 -6.30 -5.41
C LEU A 119 -6.67 -6.23 -6.82
N VAL A 120 -6.71 -7.33 -7.58
CA VAL A 120 -6.24 -7.36 -8.98
C VAL A 120 -7.04 -6.38 -9.85
N GLU A 121 -8.36 -6.31 -9.69
CA GLU A 121 -9.21 -5.36 -10.40
C GLU A 121 -8.83 -3.91 -10.08
N ILE A 122 -8.60 -3.58 -8.81
CA ILE A 122 -8.17 -2.25 -8.40
C ILE A 122 -6.82 -1.91 -9.04
N MET A 123 -5.84 -2.80 -8.95
CA MET A 123 -4.49 -2.59 -9.49
C MET A 123 -4.54 -2.32 -11.01
N LYS A 124 -5.36 -3.08 -11.76
CA LYS A 124 -5.51 -2.92 -13.21
C LYS A 124 -6.31 -1.70 -13.64
N SER A 125 -7.12 -1.12 -12.75
CA SER A 125 -7.96 0.05 -13.04
C SER A 125 -7.18 1.38 -13.07
N GLY A 126 -5.87 1.36 -12.81
CA GLY A 126 -5.09 2.57 -12.63
C GLY A 126 -4.88 3.42 -13.87
N PHE A 127 -4.89 4.73 -13.63
CA PHE A 127 -4.67 5.76 -14.63
C PHE A 127 -3.30 5.58 -15.31
N PRO A 128 -3.19 5.67 -16.65
CA PRO A 128 -1.98 5.27 -17.36
C PRO A 128 -0.68 5.95 -16.93
N SER A 129 -0.72 7.18 -16.41
CA SER A 129 0.46 7.92 -15.97
C SER A 129 0.81 7.73 -14.48
N THR A 130 -0.04 7.06 -13.71
CA THR A 130 0.23 6.77 -12.29
C THR A 130 1.04 5.47 -12.17
N GLN A 131 2.10 5.50 -11.37
CA GLN A 131 2.80 4.30 -10.93
C GLN A 131 2.17 3.80 -9.62
N LEU A 132 1.85 2.52 -9.55
CA LEU A 132 1.41 1.84 -8.34
C LEU A 132 2.56 1.04 -7.74
N ILE A 133 2.82 1.23 -6.45
CA ILE A 133 3.74 0.40 -5.66
C ILE A 133 2.93 -0.27 -4.55
N ALA A 134 2.87 -1.61 -4.56
CA ALA A 134 2.22 -2.39 -3.52
C ALA A 134 3.24 -3.14 -2.68
N THR A 135 2.99 -3.28 -1.38
CA THR A 135 3.84 -4.08 -0.49
C THR A 135 3.04 -5.10 0.31
N GLY A 136 3.71 -6.14 0.78
CA GLY A 136 3.18 -7.06 1.78
C GLY A 136 4.02 -8.30 1.97
N THR A 137 3.53 -9.28 2.72
CA THR A 137 4.33 -10.46 3.07
C THR A 137 4.25 -11.55 2.02
N LYS A 138 3.04 -11.97 1.64
CA LYS A 138 2.81 -13.00 0.63
C LYS A 138 2.39 -12.35 -0.69
N LEU A 139 2.67 -13.05 -1.78
CA LEU A 139 2.29 -12.63 -3.13
C LEU A 139 1.41 -13.71 -3.77
N PRO A 140 0.08 -13.49 -3.80
CA PRO A 140 -0.85 -14.30 -4.60
C PRO A 140 -0.51 -14.27 -6.10
N GLU A 141 -0.87 -15.34 -6.81
CA GLU A 141 -0.44 -15.54 -8.21
C GLU A 141 -1.10 -14.56 -9.18
N GLY A 142 -2.40 -14.28 -9.03
CA GLY A 142 -3.10 -13.29 -9.85
C GLY A 142 -2.55 -11.87 -9.66
N ILE A 143 -2.05 -11.55 -8.46
CA ILE A 143 -1.34 -10.28 -8.21
C ILE A 143 0.04 -10.29 -8.86
N ARG A 144 0.77 -11.41 -8.82
CA ARG A 144 2.04 -11.57 -9.53
C ARG A 144 1.86 -11.36 -11.04
N GLU A 145 0.84 -11.97 -11.63
CA GLU A 145 0.53 -11.83 -13.06
C GLU A 145 0.11 -10.41 -13.44
N ALA A 146 -0.54 -9.68 -12.53
CA ALA A 146 -0.94 -8.30 -12.76
C ALA A 146 0.23 -7.30 -12.65
N ALA A 147 1.32 -7.66 -11.98
CA ALA A 147 2.45 -6.75 -11.73
C ALA A 147 3.46 -6.72 -12.88
N ASP A 148 3.91 -5.51 -13.27
CA ASP A 148 4.97 -5.32 -14.25
C ASP A 148 6.36 -5.63 -13.67
N GLN A 149 6.52 -5.42 -12.36
CA GLN A 149 7.77 -5.68 -11.66
C GLN A 149 7.52 -6.23 -10.26
N VAL A 150 8.18 -7.35 -9.94
CA VAL A 150 8.06 -8.01 -8.65
C VAL A 150 9.45 -8.16 -8.03
N LEU A 151 9.63 -7.71 -6.79
CA LEU A 151 10.85 -7.86 -6.02
C LEU A 151 10.56 -8.59 -4.72
N GLN A 152 11.29 -9.68 -4.49
CA GLN A 152 11.24 -10.41 -3.24
C GLN A 152 12.35 -9.91 -2.31
N ILE A 153 11.99 -9.58 -1.07
CA ILE A 153 12.92 -9.22 0.00
C ILE A 153 12.90 -10.32 1.04
N VAL A 154 14.04 -10.96 1.26
CA VAL A 154 14.26 -12.03 2.23
C VAL A 154 15.49 -11.71 3.07
N SER A 155 15.42 -12.06 4.36
CA SER A 155 16.61 -12.05 5.21
C SER A 155 17.40 -13.32 4.97
N GLU A 156 18.72 -13.21 4.77
CA GLU A 156 19.58 -14.37 4.57
C GLU A 156 20.23 -14.89 5.87
N LYS A 157 20.25 -14.07 6.94
CA LYS A 157 20.81 -14.39 8.26
C LYS A 157 20.10 -13.63 9.37
#